data_AF-A0A0V7Z671-F1
#
_entry.id   AF-A0A0V7Z671-F1
#
_cell.length_a   1.000
_cell.length_b   1.000
_cell.length_c   1.000
_cell.angle_alpha   90.00
_cell.angle_beta   90.00
_cell.angle_gamma   90.00
#
_symmetry.space_group_name_H-M   'P 1'
#
loop_
_entity.id
_entity.type
_entity.pdbx_description
1 polymer ?
#
loop_
_entity_poly.entity_id
_entity_poly.type
_entity_poly.pdbx_seq_one_letter_code
_entity_poly.pdbx_strand_id
1 'polypeptide(L)'
;MLDAGRRTALEIRYAVAAAFRSGGLPGTSETAAALLTDGIVGPALARSNVVRTLPDAPRSQAVAALRDLVQAVELPAGCPAFDAIRTRSDDFRARLEHAGCVEDAPMPGEIASLFGILDEVVARLYGGLDVSVRRPAVHLALGRLHSDQVAGLLDSSALSGSCRWIDGSDLVSVVTLSVRDDAFDWDCACHLPYVLAHELVCHAYQGTAVADGAEPRLQVDGSCAWSEGWMDVIALWLVEGWVRGDQEGKPAWIVQEATDVLRACSALNARRIGAQATLPPIQRSRRIYARRAVDRLLAELDRFGDGDGDADLGGGRNRVLAFSLALNALRLPQSDRDRVVDALGVALETSFGIDRDELIAAVVDFSATGDMVALRRTLADYEG
;
A
#
# COMPACT_ATOMS: atom_id res chain seq x y z
N MET A 1 11.44 -30.80 9.30
CA MET A 1 10.93 -29.83 10.29
C MET A 1 10.87 -28.49 9.58
N LEU A 2 9.72 -27.82 9.52
CA LEU A 2 9.65 -26.48 8.94
C LEU A 2 10.40 -25.51 9.87
N ASP A 3 11.15 -24.57 9.29
CA ASP A 3 11.69 -23.43 10.04
C ASP A 3 10.54 -22.53 10.53
N ALA A 4 10.84 -21.67 11.50
CA ALA A 4 9.84 -20.84 12.17
C ALA A 4 9.15 -19.86 11.20
N GLY A 5 9.90 -19.30 10.24
CA GLY A 5 9.35 -18.46 9.18
C GLY A 5 8.32 -19.20 8.32
N ARG A 6 8.69 -20.34 7.73
CA ARG A 6 7.77 -21.14 6.91
C ARG A 6 6.56 -21.63 7.68
N ARG A 7 6.73 -21.94 8.97
CA ARG A 7 5.61 -22.27 9.86
C ARG A 7 4.66 -21.08 10.01
N THR A 8 5.18 -19.89 10.25
CA THR A 8 4.39 -18.65 10.34
C THR A 8 3.64 -18.37 9.04
N ALA A 9 4.28 -18.43 7.87
CA ALA A 9 3.57 -18.27 6.59
C ALA A 9 2.47 -19.32 6.39
N LEU A 10 2.72 -20.57 6.81
CA LEU A 10 1.71 -21.62 6.80
C LEU A 10 0.55 -21.31 7.75
N GLU A 11 0.84 -20.81 8.95
CA GLU A 11 -0.13 -20.41 9.97
C GLU A 11 -0.96 -19.19 9.52
N ILE A 12 -0.34 -18.19 8.90
CA ILE A 12 -1.03 -17.07 8.24
C ILE A 12 -1.92 -17.63 7.13
N ARG A 13 -1.39 -18.46 6.24
CA ARG A 13 -2.17 -19.05 5.13
C ARG A 13 -3.34 -19.88 5.64
N TYR A 14 -3.16 -20.64 6.73
CA TYR A 14 -4.21 -21.41 7.38
C TYR A 14 -5.22 -20.53 8.12
N ALA A 15 -4.78 -19.49 8.82
CA ALA A 15 -5.64 -18.53 9.52
C ALA A 15 -6.52 -17.78 8.52
N VAL A 16 -5.93 -17.30 7.42
CA VAL A 16 -6.67 -16.75 6.28
C VAL A 16 -7.64 -17.82 5.76
N ALA A 17 -7.18 -19.04 5.44
CA ALA A 17 -8.09 -20.09 4.94
C ALA A 17 -9.19 -20.53 5.95
N ALA A 18 -8.97 -20.39 7.26
CA ALA A 18 -9.89 -20.79 8.32
C ALA A 18 -10.95 -19.72 8.60
N ALA A 19 -10.55 -18.44 8.65
CA ALA A 19 -11.43 -17.28 8.75
C ALA A 19 -12.58 -17.34 7.74
N PHE A 20 -12.28 -17.73 6.50
CA PHE A 20 -13.27 -17.86 5.42
C PHE A 20 -14.06 -19.18 5.46
N ARG A 21 -13.52 -20.26 6.06
CA ARG A 21 -14.29 -21.49 6.28
C ARG A 21 -15.40 -21.29 7.31
N SER A 22 -15.20 -20.42 8.30
CA SER A 22 -16.23 -20.04 9.28
C SER A 22 -17.23 -19.01 8.77
N GLY A 23 -16.87 -18.18 7.78
CA GLY A 23 -17.74 -17.16 7.18
C GLY A 23 -18.59 -17.65 5.99
N GLY A 24 -18.29 -18.83 5.44
CA GLY A 24 -18.88 -19.31 4.19
C GLY A 24 -18.14 -18.75 2.97
N LEU A 25 -17.99 -19.55 1.92
CA LEU A 25 -17.49 -19.08 0.62
C LEU A 25 -18.59 -18.23 -0.05
N PRO A 26 -18.32 -17.00 -0.51
CA PRO A 26 -19.25 -16.31 -1.37
C PRO A 26 -19.28 -17.06 -2.71
N GLY A 27 -20.44 -17.66 -3.00
CA GLY A 27 -20.75 -18.23 -4.30
C GLY A 27 -20.47 -19.72 -4.47
N THR A 28 -21.19 -20.58 -3.73
CA THR A 28 -21.78 -21.81 -4.30
C THR A 28 -23.03 -22.23 -3.51
N SER A 29 -24.15 -21.53 -3.69
CA SER A 29 -25.46 -22.18 -3.67
C SER A 29 -26.51 -21.31 -4.38
N GLU A 30 -27.26 -21.91 -5.31
CA GLU A 30 -28.46 -21.34 -5.96
C GLU A 30 -29.65 -21.20 -4.98
N THR A 31 -29.41 -20.95 -3.68
CA THR A 31 -30.46 -20.95 -2.65
C THR A 31 -30.40 -19.73 -1.74
N ALA A 32 -29.79 -18.62 -2.19
CA ALA A 32 -29.89 -17.31 -1.52
C ALA A 32 -30.97 -16.40 -2.13
N ALA A 33 -31.60 -16.78 -3.24
CA ALA A 33 -32.63 -15.99 -3.92
C ALA A 33 -34.09 -16.38 -3.58
N ALA A 34 -34.31 -17.21 -2.56
CA ALA A 34 -35.67 -17.61 -2.14
C ALA A 34 -36.03 -17.23 -0.69
N LEU A 35 -35.15 -16.56 0.07
CA LEU A 35 -35.36 -16.27 1.49
C LEU A 35 -35.17 -14.79 1.88
N LEU A 36 -35.45 -13.87 0.96
CA LEU A 36 -35.66 -12.45 1.28
C LEU A 36 -36.99 -11.96 0.71
N THR A 37 -38.06 -12.63 1.14
CA THR A 37 -39.41 -12.07 1.16
C THR A 37 -40.01 -12.35 2.53
N ASP A 38 -40.37 -11.25 3.19
CA ASP A 38 -41.10 -11.11 4.47
C ASP A 38 -40.30 -11.20 5.78
N GLY A 39 -40.41 -10.12 6.55
CA GLY A 39 -39.59 -9.81 7.73
C GLY A 39 -40.16 -10.25 9.07
N ILE A 40 -39.60 -9.60 10.11
CA ILE A 40 -39.85 -9.69 11.56
C ILE A 40 -38.77 -10.47 12.34
N VAL A 41 -38.36 -9.84 13.43
CA VAL A 41 -37.29 -10.15 14.39
C VAL A 41 -37.52 -11.46 15.19
N GLY A 42 -36.53 -12.37 15.17
CA GLY A 42 -36.22 -13.45 16.17
C GLY A 42 -37.30 -14.50 16.48
N PRO A 43 -37.03 -15.62 17.21
CA PRO A 43 -35.80 -16.24 17.72
C PRO A 43 -35.67 -17.78 17.43
N ALA A 44 -34.49 -18.35 17.72
CA ALA A 44 -34.24 -19.74 18.16
C ALA A 44 -34.65 -20.98 17.30
N LEU A 45 -33.64 -21.85 17.09
CA LEU A 45 -33.70 -23.32 17.16
C LEU A 45 -34.83 -24.06 16.39
N ALA A 46 -34.51 -24.58 15.19
CA ALA A 46 -35.07 -25.85 14.74
C ALA A 46 -34.24 -26.53 13.63
N ARG A 47 -33.50 -27.60 14.02
CA ARG A 47 -33.33 -28.90 13.32
C ARG A 47 -32.70 -28.90 11.90
N SER A 48 -31.44 -29.32 11.73
CA SER A 48 -30.91 -30.70 11.63
C SER A 48 -31.04 -31.39 10.26
N ASN A 49 -29.90 -31.85 9.73
CA ASN A 49 -29.67 -33.08 8.96
C ASN A 49 -30.52 -33.38 7.70
N VAL A 50 -30.03 -33.04 6.51
CA VAL A 50 -30.04 -33.81 5.24
C VAL A 50 -28.96 -33.13 4.37
N VAL A 51 -27.86 -33.69 3.89
CA VAL A 51 -27.73 -34.66 2.79
C VAL A 51 -26.33 -35.27 2.89
N ARG A 52 -26.28 -36.55 3.22
CA ARG A 52 -25.22 -37.46 2.77
C ARG A 52 -25.64 -38.00 1.38
N THR A 53 -24.63 -38.37 0.60
CA THR A 53 -24.60 -39.22 -0.62
C THR A 53 -25.02 -38.63 -1.96
N LEU A 54 -24.02 -38.47 -2.85
CA LEU A 54 -23.97 -39.07 -4.20
C LEU A 54 -22.52 -39.48 -4.52
N PRO A 55 -22.24 -40.73 -4.94
CA PRO A 55 -20.89 -41.25 -5.23
C PRO A 55 -20.52 -41.19 -6.73
N ASP A 56 -19.21 -41.02 -6.98
CA ASP A 56 -18.42 -41.57 -8.10
C ASP A 56 -18.88 -41.36 -9.56
N ALA A 57 -18.79 -40.12 -10.05
CA ALA A 57 -18.54 -39.89 -11.47
C ALA A 57 -17.08 -39.41 -11.68
N PRO A 58 -16.28 -40.04 -12.58
CA PRO A 58 -14.92 -39.60 -12.83
C PRO A 58 -14.87 -38.18 -13.39
N ARG A 59 -14.05 -37.33 -12.76
CA ARG A 59 -13.77 -35.91 -13.09
C ARG A 59 -13.52 -35.64 -14.58
N SER A 60 -13.09 -36.64 -15.35
CA SER A 60 -12.84 -36.56 -16.80
C SER A 60 -14.11 -36.39 -17.64
N GLN A 61 -15.28 -36.87 -17.20
CA GLN A 61 -16.55 -36.71 -17.93
C GLN A 61 -17.16 -35.32 -17.75
N ALA A 62 -17.03 -34.72 -16.57
CA ALA A 62 -17.48 -33.35 -16.30
C ALA A 62 -16.66 -32.31 -17.06
N VAL A 63 -15.34 -32.55 -17.23
CA VAL A 63 -14.44 -31.63 -17.94
C VAL A 63 -14.62 -31.72 -19.47
N ALA A 64 -14.97 -32.89 -20.01
CA ALA A 64 -15.30 -33.04 -21.44
C ALA A 64 -16.60 -32.28 -21.81
N ALA A 65 -17.64 -32.40 -20.99
CA ALA A 65 -18.92 -31.72 -21.22
C ALA A 65 -18.82 -30.18 -21.14
N LEU A 66 -17.92 -29.64 -20.30
CA LEU A 66 -17.70 -28.19 -20.18
C LEU A 66 -16.84 -27.63 -21.33
N ARG A 67 -15.94 -28.42 -21.90
CA ARG A 67 -15.07 -28.00 -23.01
C ARG A 67 -15.86 -27.85 -24.31
N ASP A 68 -16.82 -28.74 -24.56
CA ASP A 68 -17.71 -28.69 -25.72
C ASP A 68 -18.72 -27.52 -25.65
N LEU A 69 -19.03 -27.02 -24.44
CA LEU A 69 -19.95 -25.90 -24.24
C LEU A 69 -19.31 -24.52 -24.51
N VAL A 70 -18.00 -24.40 -24.30
CA VAL A 70 -17.25 -23.13 -24.39
C VAL A 70 -16.76 -22.84 -25.82
N GLN A 71 -16.57 -23.86 -26.66
CA GLN A 71 -16.05 -23.68 -28.01
C GLN A 71 -17.10 -23.39 -29.10
N ALA A 72 -18.38 -23.27 -28.75
CA ALA A 72 -19.48 -23.18 -29.73
C ALA A 72 -20.09 -21.77 -29.93
N VAL A 73 -19.47 -20.69 -29.44
CA VAL A 73 -20.13 -19.36 -29.46
C VAL A 73 -19.21 -18.28 -30.03
N GLU A 74 -19.23 -18.13 -31.36
CA GLU A 74 -18.89 -16.86 -32.00
C GLU A 74 -20.17 -16.03 -32.15
N LEU A 75 -20.19 -14.82 -31.58
CA LEU A 75 -21.33 -13.90 -31.70
C LEU A 75 -20.98 -12.71 -32.59
N PRO A 76 -21.82 -12.37 -33.60
CA PRO A 76 -21.57 -11.24 -34.47
C PRO A 76 -21.65 -9.89 -33.72
N ALA A 77 -20.88 -8.90 -34.18
CA ALA A 77 -20.97 -7.53 -33.68
C ALA A 77 -22.39 -6.97 -33.85
N GLY A 78 -22.91 -6.36 -32.77
CA GLY A 78 -24.32 -5.93 -32.67
C GLY A 78 -25.27 -6.99 -32.09
N CYS A 79 -24.75 -8.16 -31.69
CA CYS A 79 -25.52 -9.10 -30.89
C CYS A 79 -25.83 -8.48 -29.51
N PRO A 80 -27.10 -8.49 -29.06
CA PRO A 80 -27.48 -8.00 -27.74
C PRO A 80 -26.72 -8.65 -26.59
N ALA A 81 -26.20 -9.87 -26.76
CA ALA A 81 -25.34 -10.53 -25.79
C ALA A 81 -23.90 -9.98 -25.79
N PHE A 82 -23.37 -9.51 -26.91
CA PHE A 82 -22.06 -8.85 -26.99
C PHE A 82 -22.11 -7.43 -26.39
N ASP A 83 -23.19 -6.69 -26.66
CA ASP A 83 -23.43 -5.42 -25.98
C ASP A 83 -23.74 -5.65 -24.49
N ALA A 84 -24.49 -6.69 -24.11
CA ALA A 84 -24.67 -7.04 -22.70
C ALA A 84 -23.37 -7.48 -22.02
N ILE A 85 -22.41 -8.10 -22.71
CA ILE A 85 -21.08 -8.41 -22.17
C ILE A 85 -20.24 -7.13 -22.04
N ARG A 86 -20.30 -6.21 -23.00
CA ARG A 86 -19.61 -4.91 -22.93
C ARG A 86 -20.19 -4.04 -21.81
N THR A 87 -21.52 -3.91 -21.72
CA THR A 87 -22.23 -3.24 -20.64
C THR A 87 -21.97 -3.94 -19.31
N ARG A 88 -21.88 -5.28 -19.25
CA ARG A 88 -21.48 -6.03 -18.03
C ARG A 88 -20.01 -5.87 -17.67
N SER A 89 -19.12 -5.60 -18.63
CA SER A 89 -17.71 -5.31 -18.37
C SER A 89 -17.52 -3.90 -17.80
N ASP A 90 -18.30 -2.94 -18.30
CA ASP A 90 -18.39 -1.59 -17.73
C ASP A 90 -19.13 -1.60 -16.37
N ASP A 91 -20.17 -2.43 -16.20
CA ASP A 91 -20.83 -2.72 -14.92
C ASP A 91 -19.90 -3.48 -13.96
N PHE A 92 -18.96 -4.30 -14.45
CA PHE A 92 -17.97 -5.02 -13.64
C PHE A 92 -16.87 -4.07 -13.16
N ARG A 93 -16.46 -3.10 -13.99
CA ARG A 93 -15.62 -1.97 -13.58
C ARG A 93 -16.31 -1.11 -12.52
N ALA A 94 -17.58 -0.73 -12.76
CA ALA A 94 -18.39 0.01 -11.80
C ALA A 94 -18.69 -0.80 -10.53
N ARG A 95 -18.80 -2.13 -10.60
CA ARG A 95 -18.96 -3.04 -9.45
C ARG A 95 -17.66 -3.34 -8.72
N LEU A 96 -16.49 -3.20 -9.33
CA LEU A 96 -15.22 -3.16 -8.58
C LEU A 96 -15.06 -1.83 -7.85
N GLU A 97 -15.55 -0.74 -8.44
CA GLU A 97 -15.64 0.59 -7.83
C GLU A 97 -16.81 0.71 -6.82
N HIS A 98 -17.80 -0.20 -6.85
CA HIS A 98 -18.94 -0.30 -5.93
C HIS A 98 -18.97 -1.57 -5.08
N ALA A 99 -17.97 -2.46 -5.19
CA ALA A 99 -17.77 -3.60 -4.28
C ALA A 99 -17.23 -3.04 -2.98
N GLY A 100 -18.12 -2.33 -2.27
CA GLY A 100 -17.95 -1.96 -0.90
C GLY A 100 -17.58 -3.19 -0.09
N CYS A 101 -16.65 -2.96 0.83
CA CYS A 101 -16.32 -3.81 1.96
C CYS A 101 -16.25 -5.31 1.65
N VAL A 102 -15.02 -5.76 1.41
CA VAL A 102 -14.49 -6.99 2.01
C VAL A 102 -15.31 -7.37 3.25
N GLU A 103 -16.07 -8.47 3.17
CA GLU A 103 -16.74 -9.05 4.34
C GLU A 103 -15.70 -9.34 5.43
N ASP A 104 -16.07 -9.08 6.68
CA ASP A 104 -15.28 -9.18 7.92
C ASP A 104 -14.72 -10.60 8.18
N ALA A 105 -13.85 -11.10 7.31
CA ALA A 105 -13.05 -12.26 7.63
C ALA A 105 -12.07 -11.87 8.76
N PRO A 106 -12.04 -12.61 9.88
CA PRO A 106 -11.12 -12.28 10.97
C PRO A 106 -9.69 -12.27 10.42
N MET A 107 -9.07 -11.10 10.55
CA MET A 107 -7.69 -10.90 10.14
C MET A 107 -6.77 -11.83 10.94
N PRO A 108 -5.76 -12.47 10.32
CA PRO A 108 -4.76 -13.21 11.07
C PRO A 108 -4.17 -12.30 12.14
N GLY A 109 -4.16 -12.76 13.40
CA GLY A 109 -3.75 -11.94 14.54
C GLY A 109 -2.34 -11.36 14.39
N GLU A 110 -1.46 -12.04 13.67
CA GLU A 110 -0.10 -11.57 13.38
C GLU A 110 -0.07 -10.38 12.41
N ILE A 111 -0.94 -10.36 11.39
CA ILE A 111 -1.04 -9.23 10.45
C ILE A 111 -1.62 -8.01 11.17
N ALA A 112 -2.68 -8.20 11.95
CA ALA A 112 -3.27 -7.12 12.73
C ALA A 112 -2.29 -6.54 13.76
N SER A 113 -1.53 -7.41 14.44
CA SER A 113 -0.47 -7.01 15.37
C SER A 113 0.63 -6.22 14.67
N LEU A 114 1.16 -6.75 13.55
CA LEU A 114 2.18 -6.06 12.74
C LEU A 114 1.70 -4.69 12.28
N PHE A 115 0.46 -4.59 11.80
CA PHE A 115 -0.14 -3.32 11.39
C PHE A 115 -0.23 -2.32 12.53
N GLY A 116 -0.73 -2.74 13.71
CA GLY A 116 -0.82 -1.87 14.88
C GLY A 116 0.55 -1.36 15.33
N ILE A 117 1.58 -2.22 15.32
CA ILE A 117 2.96 -1.84 15.64
C ILE A 117 3.48 -0.80 14.65
N LEU A 118 3.30 -1.03 13.35
CA LEU A 118 3.78 -0.12 12.32
C LEU A 118 3.03 1.21 12.33
N ASP A 119 1.70 1.21 12.54
CA ASP A 119 0.93 2.44 12.69
C ASP A 119 1.43 3.27 13.88
N GLU A 120 1.70 2.66 15.03
CA GLU A 120 2.28 3.39 16.18
C GLU A 120 3.68 3.94 15.90
N VAL A 121 4.52 3.21 15.16
CA VAL A 121 5.83 3.72 14.72
C VAL A 121 5.65 4.96 13.85
N VAL A 122 4.76 4.89 12.86
CA VAL A 122 4.49 6.00 11.93
C VAL A 122 3.85 7.18 12.66
N ALA A 123 2.88 6.93 13.55
CA ALA A 123 2.24 7.94 14.36
C ALA A 123 3.24 8.74 15.19
N ARG A 124 4.21 8.07 15.83
CA ARG A 124 5.28 8.75 16.60
C ARG A 124 6.16 9.62 15.72
N LEU A 125 6.49 9.16 14.52
CA LEU A 125 7.31 9.94 13.59
C LEU A 125 6.61 11.22 13.14
N TYR A 126 5.33 11.12 12.74
CA TYR A 126 4.54 12.29 12.38
C TYR A 126 4.23 13.19 13.59
N GLY A 127 4.05 12.63 14.79
CA GLY A 127 3.82 13.38 16.02
C GLY A 127 5.05 14.12 16.55
N GLY A 128 6.25 13.77 16.05
CA GLY A 128 7.50 14.48 16.33
C GLY A 128 7.79 15.62 15.36
N LEU A 129 6.90 15.88 14.38
CA LEU A 129 7.03 17.01 13.48
C LEU A 129 6.51 18.28 14.14
N ASP A 130 7.14 19.41 13.84
CA ASP A 130 6.72 20.74 14.30
C ASP A 130 5.54 21.30 13.48
N VAL A 131 5.10 20.59 12.44
CA VAL A 131 3.83 20.86 11.76
C VAL A 131 2.67 20.23 12.53
N SER A 132 1.54 20.93 12.64
CA SER A 132 0.36 20.42 13.34
C SER A 132 -0.29 19.26 12.58
N VAL A 133 0.16 18.03 12.85
CA VAL A 133 -0.37 16.81 12.24
C VAL A 133 -1.48 16.23 13.09
N ARG A 134 -2.64 15.99 12.47
CA ARG A 134 -3.69 15.21 13.09
C ARG A 134 -3.54 13.74 12.71
N ARG A 135 -3.31 12.88 13.71
CA ARG A 135 -3.30 11.43 13.52
C ARG A 135 -4.65 10.97 12.92
N PRO A 136 -4.64 10.31 11.74
CA PRO A 136 -5.85 9.74 11.18
C PRO A 136 -6.25 8.47 11.95
N ALA A 137 -7.54 8.17 12.02
CA ALA A 137 -8.00 6.84 12.37
C ALA A 137 -7.67 5.89 11.21
N VAL A 138 -6.75 4.96 11.42
CA VAL A 138 -6.32 4.01 10.37
C VAL A 138 -6.97 2.65 10.60
N HIS A 139 -7.71 2.18 9.61
CA HIS A 139 -8.32 0.86 9.60
C HIS A 139 -7.59 -0.04 8.61
N LEU A 140 -7.45 -1.31 8.94
CA LEU A 140 -6.93 -2.33 8.05
C LEU A 140 -8.06 -3.23 7.54
N ALA A 141 -8.11 -3.44 6.23
CA ALA A 141 -8.99 -4.36 5.53
C ALA A 141 -8.16 -5.39 4.75
N LEU A 142 -8.73 -6.57 4.49
CA LEU A 142 -8.05 -7.67 3.78
C LEU A 142 -8.83 -8.10 2.53
N GLY A 143 -8.44 -7.60 1.37
CA GLY A 143 -8.94 -8.10 0.09
C GLY A 143 -8.35 -9.47 -0.26
N ARG A 144 -9.19 -10.39 -0.74
CA ARG A 144 -8.74 -11.63 -1.38
C ARG A 144 -8.93 -11.53 -2.88
N LEU A 145 -7.91 -11.95 -3.63
CA LEU A 145 -7.94 -11.97 -5.08
C LEU A 145 -7.69 -13.39 -5.58
N HIS A 146 -8.56 -13.84 -6.48
CA HIS A 146 -8.37 -15.09 -7.22
C HIS A 146 -7.51 -14.85 -8.47
N SER A 147 -6.91 -15.91 -9.01
CA SER A 147 -5.97 -15.84 -10.13
C SER A 147 -6.58 -15.29 -11.42
N ASP A 148 -7.90 -15.37 -11.57
CA ASP A 148 -8.68 -14.79 -12.68
C ASP A 148 -9.00 -13.30 -12.50
N GLN A 149 -8.79 -12.74 -11.30
CA GLN A 149 -9.14 -11.36 -10.96
C GLN A 149 -7.98 -10.37 -11.09
N VAL A 150 -6.79 -10.83 -11.49
CA VAL A 150 -5.58 -9.99 -11.46
C VAL A 150 -4.93 -9.87 -12.83
N ALA A 151 -5.27 -8.81 -13.55
CA ALA A 151 -4.44 -8.33 -14.65
C ALA A 151 -3.53 -7.20 -14.13
N GLY A 152 -2.21 -7.44 -14.06
CA GLY A 152 -1.19 -6.38 -14.08
C GLY A 152 -0.59 -5.90 -12.74
N LEU A 153 -1.31 -5.93 -11.60
CA LEU A 153 -0.76 -5.41 -10.32
C LEU A 153 -0.11 -6.49 -9.44
N LEU A 154 -0.68 -7.70 -9.37
CA LEU A 154 -0.13 -8.83 -8.59
C LEU A 154 0.70 -9.82 -9.42
N ASP A 155 1.11 -9.46 -10.63
CA ASP A 155 2.00 -10.33 -11.43
C ASP A 155 3.42 -10.42 -10.82
N SER A 156 3.79 -9.47 -9.95
CA SER A 156 5.12 -9.40 -9.34
C SER A 156 5.19 -9.84 -7.87
N SER A 157 4.05 -9.93 -7.19
CA SER A 157 3.88 -10.31 -5.78
C SER A 157 2.45 -10.78 -5.56
N ALA A 158 2.22 -11.84 -4.79
CA ALA A 158 0.88 -12.26 -4.38
C ALA A 158 0.27 -11.37 -3.28
N LEU A 159 0.92 -10.24 -2.98
CA LEU A 159 0.54 -9.26 -1.98
C LEU A 159 0.68 -7.85 -2.55
N SER A 160 -0.36 -7.03 -2.41
CA SER A 160 -0.29 -5.58 -2.59
C SER A 160 -1.02 -4.85 -1.46
N GLY A 161 -0.78 -3.55 -1.38
CA GLY A 161 -1.54 -2.62 -0.55
C GLY A 161 -2.29 -1.63 -1.42
N SER A 162 -3.32 -1.02 -0.84
CA SER A 162 -3.90 0.23 -1.29
C SER A 162 -4.42 1.00 -0.09
N CYS A 163 -4.59 2.30 -0.24
CA CYS A 163 -5.17 3.15 0.79
C CYS A 163 -6.25 4.04 0.18
N ARG A 164 -7.37 4.16 0.90
CA ARG A 164 -8.43 5.13 0.60
C ARG A 164 -8.71 5.96 1.84
N TRP A 165 -9.29 7.14 1.66
CA TRP A 165 -9.62 8.02 2.76
C TRP A 165 -11.11 8.32 2.80
N ILE A 166 -11.61 8.59 4.00
CA ILE A 166 -12.98 9.01 4.26
C ILE A 166 -12.88 10.24 5.14
N ASP A 167 -12.70 11.39 4.52
CA ASP A 167 -12.47 12.64 5.25
C ASP A 167 -13.81 13.36 5.46
N GLY A 168 -14.17 13.52 6.74
CA GLY A 168 -15.30 14.32 7.20
C GLY A 168 -14.84 15.28 8.28
N SER A 169 -15.54 15.30 9.42
CA SER A 169 -15.03 15.92 10.65
C SER A 169 -13.76 15.23 11.16
N ASP A 170 -13.59 13.95 10.82
CA ASP A 170 -12.46 13.12 11.22
C ASP A 170 -11.65 12.69 10.00
N LEU A 171 -10.35 12.49 10.21
CA LEU A 171 -9.45 11.93 9.21
C LEU A 171 -9.47 10.41 9.36
N VAL A 172 -9.98 9.71 8.35
CA VAL A 172 -10.05 8.25 8.36
C VAL A 172 -9.32 7.72 7.14
N SER A 173 -8.42 6.77 7.36
CA SER A 173 -7.67 6.07 6.31
C SER A 173 -7.99 4.59 6.39
N VAL A 174 -8.33 3.97 5.27
CA VAL A 174 -8.58 2.52 5.17
C VAL A 174 -7.48 1.94 4.30
N VAL A 175 -6.53 1.27 4.93
CA VAL A 175 -5.50 0.47 4.28
C VAL A 175 -6.08 -0.88 3.94
N THR A 176 -6.01 -1.29 2.68
CA THR A 176 -6.46 -2.60 2.22
C THR A 176 -5.27 -3.41 1.75
N LEU A 177 -5.00 -4.52 2.43
CA LEU A 177 -4.05 -5.52 1.95
C LEU A 177 -4.78 -6.47 1.01
N SER A 178 -4.29 -6.62 -0.22
CA SER A 178 -4.84 -7.56 -1.19
C SER A 178 -3.93 -8.78 -1.33
N VAL A 179 -4.47 -9.98 -1.10
CA VAL A 179 -3.71 -11.24 -1.08
C VAL A 179 -4.26 -12.21 -2.13
N ARG A 180 -3.35 -12.76 -2.93
CA ARG A 180 -3.62 -13.90 -3.82
C ARG A 180 -3.34 -15.21 -3.08
N ASP A 181 -4.40 -15.88 -2.65
CA ASP A 181 -4.28 -17.09 -1.80
C ASP A 181 -3.53 -18.26 -2.47
N ASP A 182 -3.63 -18.34 -3.80
CA ASP A 182 -3.01 -19.38 -4.60
C ASP A 182 -1.49 -19.23 -4.68
N ALA A 183 -1.01 -17.98 -4.60
CA ALA A 183 0.39 -17.61 -4.77
C ALA A 183 1.06 -17.06 -3.50
N PHE A 184 0.33 -16.90 -2.38
CA PHE A 184 0.90 -16.41 -1.13
C PHE A 184 1.85 -17.45 -0.51
N ASP A 185 3.11 -17.08 -0.40
CA ASP A 185 4.21 -17.87 0.13
C ASP A 185 5.03 -17.09 1.17
N TRP A 186 6.20 -17.64 1.54
CA TRP A 186 7.08 -17.02 2.52
C TRP A 186 7.67 -15.69 2.03
N ASP A 187 8.02 -15.57 0.75
CA ASP A 187 8.54 -14.31 0.20
C ASP A 187 7.44 -13.23 0.27
N CYS A 188 6.18 -13.60 0.00
CA CYS A 188 5.03 -12.70 0.17
C CYS A 188 4.82 -12.28 1.64
N ALA A 189 4.99 -13.20 2.59
CA ALA A 189 4.92 -12.86 4.02
C ALA A 189 6.05 -11.89 4.42
N CYS A 190 7.27 -12.09 3.90
CA CYS A 190 8.40 -11.19 4.11
C CYS A 190 8.18 -9.78 3.51
N HIS A 191 7.28 -9.62 2.54
CA HIS A 191 6.92 -8.32 1.99
C HIS A 191 5.96 -7.51 2.90
N LEU A 192 5.25 -8.16 3.82
CA LEU A 192 4.19 -7.53 4.64
C LEU A 192 4.64 -6.25 5.35
N PRO A 193 5.80 -6.20 6.05
CA PRO A 193 6.20 -4.99 6.77
C PRO A 193 6.35 -3.79 5.85
N TYR A 194 6.96 -4.02 4.68
CA TYR A 194 7.17 -2.96 3.70
C TYR A 194 5.89 -2.52 2.99
N VAL A 195 5.03 -3.45 2.58
CA VAL A 195 3.73 -3.08 1.99
C VAL A 195 2.90 -2.27 2.99
N LEU A 196 2.82 -2.70 4.24
CA LEU A 196 2.10 -1.97 5.29
C LEU A 196 2.71 -0.60 5.57
N ALA A 197 4.03 -0.52 5.71
CA ALA A 197 4.71 0.75 5.93
C ALA A 197 4.51 1.72 4.76
N HIS A 198 4.52 1.22 3.52
CA HIS A 198 4.22 2.02 2.33
C HIS A 198 2.81 2.61 2.42
N GLU A 199 1.79 1.77 2.63
CA GLU A 199 0.41 2.26 2.70
C GLU A 199 0.21 3.25 3.86
N LEU A 200 0.86 3.03 5.00
CA LEU A 200 0.79 3.93 6.16
C LEU A 200 1.46 5.28 5.86
N VAL A 201 2.73 5.24 5.46
CA VAL A 201 3.59 6.43 5.36
C VAL A 201 3.29 7.23 4.10
N CYS A 202 3.11 6.56 2.96
CA CYS A 202 2.90 7.21 1.67
C CYS A 202 1.47 7.73 1.51
N HIS A 203 0.48 7.05 2.11
CA HIS A 203 -0.92 7.32 1.84
C HIS A 203 -1.76 7.59 3.09
N ALA A 204 -1.72 6.74 4.12
CA ALA A 204 -2.62 6.88 5.26
C ALA A 204 -2.39 8.19 6.02
N TYR A 205 -1.14 8.63 6.15
CA TYR A 205 -0.74 9.87 6.83
C TYR A 205 -0.56 11.07 5.88
N GLN A 206 -0.76 10.89 4.59
CA GLN A 206 -0.64 11.99 3.62
C GLN A 206 -1.71 13.05 3.86
N GLY A 207 -1.35 14.33 3.79
CA GLY A 207 -2.31 15.45 3.90
C GLY A 207 -2.97 15.57 5.28
N THR A 208 -2.33 15.09 6.33
CA THR A 208 -2.87 15.09 7.71
C THR A 208 -2.58 16.36 8.50
N ALA A 209 -1.78 17.29 7.95
CA ALA A 209 -1.56 18.59 8.56
C ALA A 209 -2.87 19.41 8.61
N VAL A 210 -3.14 19.99 9.78
CA VAL A 210 -4.31 20.84 10.02
C VAL A 210 -3.90 22.28 9.73
N ALA A 211 -4.33 22.81 8.60
CA ALA A 211 -4.38 24.26 8.38
C ALA A 211 -5.84 24.70 8.41
N ASP A 212 -6.12 25.87 9.01
CA ASP A 212 -7.46 26.43 9.01
C ASP A 212 -7.99 26.58 7.58
N GLY A 213 -9.17 26.03 7.29
CA GLY A 213 -9.77 26.05 5.95
C GLY A 213 -9.13 25.11 4.94
N ALA A 214 -8.30 24.15 5.37
CA ALA A 214 -7.62 23.24 4.46
C ALA A 214 -8.58 22.33 3.69
N GLU A 215 -8.31 22.20 2.39
CA GLU A 215 -9.03 21.32 1.47
C GLU A 215 -9.00 19.84 1.93
N PRO A 216 -9.98 19.01 1.52
CA PRO A 216 -9.92 17.57 1.77
C PRO A 216 -8.64 16.94 1.21
N ARG A 217 -8.21 15.80 1.75
CA ARG A 217 -7.05 15.10 1.20
C ARG A 217 -7.35 14.66 -0.24
N LEU A 218 -6.40 14.91 -1.14
CA LEU A 218 -6.52 14.62 -2.57
C LEU A 218 -5.94 13.25 -2.87
N GLN A 219 -6.78 12.31 -3.33
CA GLN A 219 -6.35 10.96 -3.65
C GLN A 219 -5.24 11.05 -4.70
N VAL A 220 -4.11 10.44 -4.37
CA VAL A 220 -2.92 10.49 -5.22
C VAL A 220 -3.03 9.37 -6.26
N ASP A 221 -2.74 9.72 -7.51
CA ASP A 221 -2.68 8.73 -8.57
C ASP A 221 -1.51 7.78 -8.31
N GLY A 222 -1.71 6.49 -8.62
CA GLY A 222 -0.64 5.50 -8.59
C GLY A 222 0.52 5.84 -9.55
N SER A 223 0.45 6.89 -10.37
CA SER A 223 1.58 7.38 -11.16
C SER A 223 2.49 8.38 -10.44
N CYS A 224 2.12 8.84 -9.24
CA CYS A 224 2.80 9.91 -8.51
C CYS A 224 4.26 9.59 -8.18
N ALA A 225 5.19 10.42 -8.67
CA ALA A 225 6.63 10.19 -8.45
C ALA A 225 7.03 10.44 -7.00
N TRP A 226 6.33 11.35 -6.30
CA TRP A 226 6.48 11.55 -4.87
C TRP A 226 6.09 10.29 -4.07
N SER A 227 4.83 9.86 -4.14
CA SER A 227 4.34 8.76 -3.29
C SER A 227 4.93 7.41 -3.68
N GLU A 228 5.05 7.13 -4.98
CA GLU A 228 5.46 5.81 -5.51
C GLU A 228 6.95 5.73 -5.90
N GLY A 229 7.69 6.83 -5.72
CA GLY A 229 9.13 6.91 -5.96
C GLY A 229 9.88 7.37 -4.73
N TRP A 230 9.69 8.63 -4.31
CA TRP A 230 10.37 9.22 -3.16
C TRP A 230 9.96 8.55 -1.83
N MET A 231 8.68 8.64 -1.47
CA MET A 231 8.15 8.11 -0.22
C MET A 231 8.25 6.59 -0.14
N ASP A 232 8.30 5.91 -1.29
CA ASP A 232 8.52 4.47 -1.35
C ASP A 232 9.91 4.07 -0.82
N VAL A 233 10.93 4.90 -1.04
CA VAL A 233 12.27 4.75 -0.41
C VAL A 233 12.19 5.00 1.10
N ILE A 234 11.43 6.02 1.51
CA ILE A 234 11.23 6.34 2.93
C ILE A 234 10.56 5.18 3.67
N ALA A 235 9.52 4.58 3.09
CA ALA A 235 8.86 3.41 3.64
C ALA A 235 9.84 2.23 3.83
N LEU A 236 10.74 2.00 2.86
CA LEU A 236 11.78 0.98 3.00
C LEU A 236 12.76 1.33 4.15
N TRP A 237 13.24 2.57 4.23
CA TRP A 237 14.16 2.98 5.31
C TRP A 237 13.54 2.83 6.69
N LEU A 238 12.25 3.12 6.82
CA LEU A 238 11.51 2.94 8.06
C LEU A 238 11.44 1.47 8.47
N VAL A 239 11.12 0.57 7.54
CA VAL A 239 11.13 -0.87 7.82
C VAL A 239 12.54 -1.36 8.14
N GLU A 240 13.54 -0.89 7.42
CA GLU A 240 14.94 -1.24 7.70
C GLU A 240 15.37 -0.82 9.11
N GLY A 241 15.08 0.42 9.49
CA GLY A 241 15.36 0.94 10.83
C GLY A 241 14.58 0.20 11.91
N TRP A 242 13.28 -0.04 11.67
CA TRP A 242 12.43 -0.81 12.58
C TRP A 242 12.97 -2.22 12.75
N VAL A 243 13.15 -3.02 11.70
CA VAL A 243 13.63 -4.42 11.78
C VAL A 243 14.99 -4.51 12.48
N ARG A 244 15.93 -3.61 12.17
CA ARG A 244 17.28 -3.61 12.78
C ARG A 244 17.33 -3.04 14.20
N GLY A 245 16.37 -2.22 14.60
CA GLY A 245 16.30 -1.60 15.91
C GLY A 245 15.94 -2.57 17.04
N ASP A 246 15.49 -2.03 18.17
CA ASP A 246 15.07 -2.80 19.35
C ASP A 246 14.08 -3.91 19.00
N GLN A 247 14.26 -5.09 19.59
CA GLN A 247 13.44 -6.27 19.34
C GLN A 247 12.12 -6.26 20.11
N GLU A 248 11.98 -5.41 21.12
CA GLU A 248 10.78 -5.33 21.94
C GLU A 248 9.52 -5.05 21.09
N GLY A 249 8.47 -5.83 21.33
CA GLY A 249 7.19 -5.69 20.63
C GLY A 249 7.15 -6.24 19.20
N LYS A 250 8.27 -6.69 18.61
CA LYS A 250 8.26 -7.27 17.25
C LYS A 250 7.70 -8.70 17.23
N PRO A 251 7.01 -9.11 16.14
CA PRO A 251 6.68 -10.52 15.93
C PRO A 251 7.94 -11.39 15.91
N ALA A 252 7.90 -12.57 16.53
CA ALA A 252 9.07 -13.45 16.66
C ALA A 252 9.70 -13.82 15.32
N TRP A 253 8.89 -14.03 14.28
CA TRP A 253 9.37 -14.36 12.93
C TRP A 253 10.14 -13.22 12.27
N ILE A 254 9.79 -11.95 12.56
CA ILE A 254 10.56 -10.79 12.07
C ILE A 254 11.95 -10.77 12.70
N VAL A 255 12.04 -11.10 13.99
CA VAL A 255 13.31 -11.13 14.73
C VAL A 255 14.20 -12.28 14.25
N GLN A 256 13.61 -13.47 14.08
CA GLN A 256 14.34 -14.68 13.67
C GLN A 256 14.79 -14.61 12.22
N GLU A 257 13.97 -14.04 11.33
CA GLU A 257 14.18 -14.05 9.89
C GLU A 257 14.48 -12.63 9.34
N ALA A 258 15.05 -11.76 10.17
CA ALA A 258 15.29 -10.35 9.85
C ALA A 258 16.01 -10.16 8.51
N THR A 259 17.04 -10.97 8.23
CA THR A 259 17.80 -10.91 6.98
C THR A 259 16.92 -11.21 5.75
N ASP A 260 16.06 -12.21 5.83
CA ASP A 260 15.16 -12.60 4.75
C ASP A 260 14.09 -11.52 4.52
N VAL A 261 13.52 -10.97 5.60
CA VAL A 261 12.56 -9.86 5.55
C VAL A 261 13.17 -8.64 4.86
N LEU A 262 14.36 -8.21 5.29
CA LEU A 262 15.04 -7.06 4.72
C LEU A 262 15.37 -7.27 3.24
N ARG A 263 15.87 -8.46 2.88
CA ARG A 263 16.16 -8.82 1.48
C ARG A 263 14.90 -8.77 0.63
N ALA A 264 13.79 -9.35 1.09
CA ALA A 264 12.53 -9.38 0.35
C ALA A 264 11.93 -7.98 0.20
N CYS A 265 11.90 -7.18 1.27
CA CYS A 265 11.42 -5.79 1.24
C CYS A 265 12.23 -4.93 0.25
N SER A 266 13.56 -5.02 0.30
CA SER A 266 14.46 -4.31 -0.62
C SER A 266 14.25 -4.74 -2.07
N ALA A 267 14.11 -6.04 -2.31
CA ALA A 267 13.84 -6.58 -3.65
C ALA A 267 12.49 -6.10 -4.20
N LEU A 268 11.44 -6.06 -3.37
CA LEU A 268 10.12 -5.57 -3.78
C LEU A 268 10.17 -4.06 -4.09
N ASN A 269 10.80 -3.25 -3.24
CA ASN A 269 11.00 -1.82 -3.51
C ASN A 269 11.73 -1.57 -4.84
N ALA A 270 12.82 -2.28 -5.09
CA ALA A 270 13.55 -2.18 -6.35
C ALA A 270 12.67 -2.52 -7.57
N ARG A 271 11.81 -3.54 -7.46
CA ARG A 271 10.84 -3.91 -8.52
C ARG A 271 9.78 -2.83 -8.72
N ARG A 272 9.21 -2.27 -7.64
CA ARG A 272 8.20 -1.19 -7.71
C ARG A 272 8.73 0.06 -8.40
N ILE A 273 9.98 0.42 -8.15
CA ILE A 273 10.60 1.61 -8.75
C ILE A 273 11.09 1.34 -10.18
N GLY A 274 11.72 0.19 -10.45
CA GLY A 274 12.43 -0.06 -11.71
C GLY A 274 11.69 -0.88 -12.77
N ALA A 275 10.76 -1.76 -12.39
CA ALA A 275 10.36 -2.88 -13.24
C ALA A 275 8.83 -3.07 -13.41
N GLN A 276 7.99 -2.09 -13.06
CA GLN A 276 6.56 -2.19 -13.33
C GLN A 276 6.31 -2.11 -14.85
N ALA A 277 6.18 -3.28 -15.48
CA ALA A 277 5.98 -3.45 -16.92
C ALA A 277 4.74 -2.71 -17.43
N THR A 278 3.75 -2.50 -16.56
CA THR A 278 2.48 -1.83 -16.84
C THR A 278 2.55 -0.31 -16.86
N LEU A 279 3.60 0.32 -16.32
CA LEU A 279 3.72 1.77 -16.31
C LEU A 279 4.25 2.32 -17.64
N PRO A 280 3.66 3.44 -18.13
CA PRO A 280 4.27 4.26 -19.18
C PRO A 280 5.73 4.59 -18.88
N PRO A 281 6.64 4.59 -19.89
CA PRO A 281 8.06 4.88 -19.69
C PRO A 281 8.34 6.19 -18.94
N ILE A 282 7.56 7.24 -19.22
CA ILE A 282 7.73 8.55 -18.56
C ILE A 282 7.48 8.46 -17.04
N GLN A 283 6.45 7.75 -16.60
CA GLN A 283 6.13 7.59 -15.18
C GLN A 283 7.21 6.77 -14.47
N ARG A 284 7.69 5.70 -15.12
CA ARG A 284 8.83 4.91 -14.61
C ARG A 284 10.09 5.77 -14.45
N SER A 285 10.42 6.59 -15.45
CA SER A 285 11.57 7.50 -15.38
C SER A 285 11.44 8.50 -14.23
N ARG A 286 10.26 9.08 -14.00
CA ARG A 286 10.03 10.03 -12.89
C ARG A 286 10.20 9.36 -11.52
N ARG A 287 9.76 8.12 -11.33
CA ARG A 287 9.99 7.38 -10.07
C ARG A 287 11.46 7.07 -9.83
N ILE A 288 12.17 6.62 -10.88
CA ILE A 288 13.63 6.39 -10.79
C ILE A 288 14.34 7.69 -10.44
N TYR A 289 13.92 8.80 -11.04
CA TYR A 289 14.45 10.12 -10.77
C TYR A 289 14.19 10.55 -9.31
N ALA A 290 12.96 10.42 -8.83
CA ALA A 290 12.59 10.72 -7.44
C ALA A 290 13.44 9.94 -6.43
N ARG A 291 13.66 8.63 -6.68
CA ARG A 291 14.59 7.82 -5.86
C ARG A 291 16.01 8.39 -5.85
N ARG A 292 16.55 8.75 -7.02
CA ARG A 292 17.90 9.34 -7.10
C ARG A 292 17.99 10.66 -6.37
N ALA A 293 16.93 11.47 -6.38
CA ALA A 293 16.87 12.72 -5.66
C ALA A 293 16.92 12.49 -4.13
N VAL A 294 16.24 11.45 -3.60
CA VAL A 294 16.39 11.01 -2.19
C VAL A 294 17.85 10.67 -1.88
N ASP A 295 18.47 9.82 -2.69
CA ASP A 295 19.85 9.36 -2.47
C ASP A 295 20.86 10.52 -2.50
N ARG A 296 20.66 11.49 -3.40
CA ARG A 296 21.48 12.71 -3.49
C ARG A 296 21.28 13.63 -2.30
N LEU A 297 20.02 13.86 -1.90
CA LEU A 297 19.72 14.71 -0.75
C LEU A 297 20.37 14.15 0.51
N LEU A 298 20.30 12.83 0.71
CA LEU A 298 20.98 12.14 1.80
C LEU A 298 22.48 12.43 1.78
N ALA A 299 23.14 12.25 0.63
CA ALA A 299 24.57 12.46 0.49
C ALA A 299 25.00 13.91 0.79
N GLU A 300 24.20 14.91 0.40
CA GLU A 300 24.50 16.31 0.71
C GLU A 300 24.23 16.64 2.19
N LEU A 301 23.16 16.12 2.79
CA LEU A 301 22.87 16.31 4.21
C LEU A 301 23.92 15.65 5.13
N ASP A 302 24.44 14.48 4.74
CA ASP A 302 25.54 13.84 5.47
C ASP A 302 26.81 14.72 5.43
N ARG A 303 27.14 15.32 4.28
CA ARG A 303 28.29 16.25 4.18
C ARG A 303 28.10 17.52 5.00
N PHE A 304 26.88 18.05 5.04
CA PHE A 304 26.55 19.27 5.78
C PHE A 304 26.61 19.05 7.31
N GLY A 305 26.29 17.84 7.77
CA GLY A 305 26.27 17.48 9.19
C GLY A 305 27.65 17.25 9.84
N ASP A 306 28.71 17.03 9.07
CA ASP A 306 30.05 16.76 9.60
C ASP A 306 30.79 18.03 10.13
N GLY A 307 30.22 19.23 9.91
CA GLY A 307 30.89 20.51 10.17
C GLY A 307 30.59 21.17 11.52
N ASP A 308 29.39 21.01 12.06
CA ASP A 308 28.96 21.64 13.32
C ASP A 308 28.60 20.57 14.33
N GLY A 309 29.19 20.64 15.53
CA GLY A 309 29.09 19.65 16.61
C GLY A 309 27.70 19.48 17.25
N ASP A 310 26.63 19.72 16.50
CA ASP A 310 25.25 19.55 16.91
C ASP A 310 24.84 18.07 16.73
N ALA A 311 25.35 17.24 17.64
CA ALA A 311 25.10 15.79 17.68
C ALA A 311 23.62 15.41 17.87
N ASP A 312 22.75 16.38 18.16
CA ASP A 312 21.34 16.18 18.50
C ASP A 312 20.42 16.06 17.28
N LEU A 313 20.82 16.56 16.10
CA LEU A 313 19.93 16.58 14.91
C LEU A 313 19.83 15.25 14.14
N GLY A 314 20.56 14.21 14.56
CA GLY A 314 20.62 12.93 13.86
C GLY A 314 21.32 12.99 12.49
N GLY A 315 21.84 11.86 12.01
CA GLY A 315 22.51 11.79 10.70
C GLY A 315 21.59 12.18 9.52
N GLY A 316 22.13 12.34 8.32
CA GLY A 316 21.40 12.87 7.16
C GLY A 316 20.11 12.11 6.84
N ARG A 317 20.04 10.80 7.13
CA ARG A 317 18.81 10.00 7.02
C ARG A 317 17.65 10.55 7.86
N ASN A 318 17.90 10.98 9.09
CA ASN A 318 16.85 11.53 9.95
C ASN A 318 16.34 12.87 9.40
N ARG A 319 17.23 13.69 8.84
CA ARG A 319 16.86 14.97 8.19
C ARG A 319 16.05 14.74 6.91
N VAL A 320 16.45 13.79 6.06
CA VAL A 320 15.64 13.41 4.89
C VAL A 320 14.28 12.87 5.31
N LEU A 321 14.23 12.05 6.36
CA LEU A 321 12.98 11.53 6.89
C LEU A 321 12.08 12.66 7.38
N ALA A 322 12.59 13.59 8.19
CA ALA A 322 11.85 14.75 8.68
C ALA A 322 11.28 15.59 7.53
N PHE A 323 12.12 15.96 6.55
CA PHE A 323 11.70 16.65 5.33
C PHE A 323 10.55 15.92 4.62
N SER A 324 10.73 14.62 4.43
CA SER A 324 9.79 13.79 3.68
C SER A 324 8.43 13.69 4.36
N LEU A 325 8.43 13.46 5.68
CA LEU A 325 7.20 13.35 6.46
C LEU A 325 6.49 14.70 6.58
N ALA A 326 7.23 15.80 6.78
CA ALA A 326 6.67 17.15 6.78
C ALA A 326 5.98 17.47 5.46
N LEU A 327 6.65 17.27 4.32
CA LEU A 327 6.07 17.52 2.99
C LEU A 327 4.89 16.61 2.68
N ASN A 328 4.92 15.36 3.15
CA ASN A 328 3.82 14.43 2.96
C ASN A 328 2.60 14.79 3.81
N ALA A 329 2.81 15.29 5.03
CA ALA A 329 1.75 15.74 5.93
C ALA A 329 0.99 16.94 5.36
N LEU A 330 1.66 17.84 4.63
CA LEU A 330 1.02 19.01 4.02
C LEU A 330 -0.08 18.61 3.03
N ARG A 331 -1.20 19.33 3.05
CA ARG A 331 -2.29 19.19 2.08
C ARG A 331 -1.95 19.93 0.79
N LEU A 332 -1.12 19.29 -0.04
CA LEU A 332 -0.70 19.81 -1.33
C LEU A 332 -1.31 19.02 -2.49
N PRO A 333 -1.62 19.68 -3.63
CA PRO A 333 -1.86 19.00 -4.88
C PRO A 333 -0.68 18.10 -5.27
N GLN A 334 -0.96 17.00 -5.97
CA GLN A 334 0.09 16.11 -6.48
C GLN A 334 1.11 16.86 -7.35
N SER A 335 0.66 17.79 -8.20
CA SER A 335 1.51 18.62 -9.05
C SER A 335 2.56 19.41 -8.26
N ASP A 336 2.19 19.86 -7.06
CA ASP A 336 3.07 20.68 -6.24
C ASP A 336 4.17 19.83 -5.58
N ARG A 337 3.82 18.62 -5.12
CA ARG A 337 4.82 17.67 -4.60
C ARG A 337 5.77 17.22 -5.71
N ASP A 338 5.22 16.91 -6.88
CA ASP A 338 5.99 16.55 -8.06
C ASP A 338 6.98 17.67 -8.45
N ARG A 339 6.56 18.94 -8.45
CA ARG A 339 7.45 20.08 -8.72
C ARG A 339 8.59 20.20 -7.71
N VAL A 340 8.30 20.02 -6.42
CA VAL A 340 9.33 20.06 -5.37
C VAL A 340 10.38 18.97 -5.61
N VAL A 341 9.95 17.74 -5.91
CA VAL A 341 10.86 16.63 -6.21
C VAL A 341 11.67 16.89 -7.47
N ASP A 342 11.02 17.37 -8.53
CA ASP A 342 11.67 17.62 -9.81
C ASP A 342 12.71 18.75 -9.66
N ALA A 343 12.36 19.87 -9.04
CA ALA A 343 13.26 21.00 -8.78
C ALA A 343 14.42 20.63 -7.84
N LEU A 344 14.13 19.91 -6.75
CA LEU A 344 15.16 19.44 -5.82
C LEU A 344 16.12 18.46 -6.49
N GLY A 345 15.57 17.55 -7.31
CA GLY A 345 16.37 16.67 -8.14
C GLY A 345 17.34 17.47 -9.00
N VAL A 346 16.83 18.45 -9.78
CA VAL A 346 17.65 19.26 -10.71
C VAL A 346 18.75 19.99 -9.95
N ALA A 347 18.39 20.66 -8.85
CA ALA A 347 19.31 21.41 -8.03
C ALA A 347 20.45 20.54 -7.46
N LEU A 348 20.14 19.29 -7.07
CA LEU A 348 21.12 18.31 -6.59
C LEU A 348 21.92 17.64 -7.73
N GLU A 349 21.48 17.72 -8.99
CA GLU A 349 22.24 17.21 -10.13
C GLU A 349 23.20 18.22 -10.75
N THR A 350 22.82 19.49 -10.77
CA THR A 350 23.61 20.53 -11.40
C THR A 350 24.75 21.04 -10.50
N SER A 351 25.94 21.19 -11.08
CA SER A 351 27.14 21.69 -10.37
C SER A 351 27.40 23.19 -10.58
N PHE A 352 26.56 23.89 -11.35
CA PHE A 352 26.84 25.25 -11.80
C PHE A 352 25.92 26.27 -11.16
N GLY A 353 26.51 27.24 -10.44
CA GLY A 353 25.82 28.45 -9.98
C GLY A 353 24.88 28.28 -8.80
N ILE A 354 24.85 27.09 -8.18
CA ILE A 354 23.96 26.76 -7.07
C ILE A 354 24.67 26.97 -5.76
N ASP A 355 24.10 27.81 -4.91
CA ASP A 355 24.41 27.79 -3.48
C ASP A 355 23.75 26.55 -2.87
N ARG A 356 24.50 25.44 -2.81
CA ARG A 356 24.01 24.18 -2.24
C ARG A 356 23.73 24.32 -0.75
N ASP A 357 24.48 25.18 -0.07
CA ASP A 357 24.29 25.40 1.36
C ASP A 357 22.95 26.11 1.60
N GLU A 358 22.58 27.07 0.74
CA GLU A 358 21.26 27.70 0.77
C GLU A 358 20.12 26.69 0.54
N LEU A 359 20.26 25.80 -0.46
CA LEU A 359 19.27 24.75 -0.71
C LEU A 359 19.10 23.80 0.48
N ILE A 360 20.22 23.33 1.05
CA ILE A 360 20.20 22.42 2.19
C ILE A 360 19.64 23.12 3.42
N ALA A 361 19.99 24.39 3.66
CA ALA A 361 19.41 25.20 4.73
C ALA A 361 17.89 25.33 4.55
N ALA A 362 17.40 25.57 3.34
CA ALA A 362 15.96 25.64 3.07
C ALA A 362 15.24 24.30 3.31
N VAL A 363 15.87 23.16 2.98
CA VAL A 363 15.32 21.82 3.27
C VAL A 363 15.25 21.56 4.78
N VAL A 364 16.31 21.92 5.52
CA VAL A 364 16.36 21.77 6.98
C VAL A 364 15.33 22.69 7.64
N ASP A 365 15.27 23.96 7.24
CA ASP A 365 14.31 24.94 7.77
C ASP A 365 12.88 24.49 7.49
N PHE A 366 12.56 24.05 6.26
CA PHE A 366 11.26 23.48 5.94
C PHE A 366 10.89 22.29 6.82
N SER A 367 11.86 21.41 7.13
CA SER A 367 11.59 20.24 7.97
C SER A 367 11.17 20.64 9.39
N ALA A 368 11.68 21.77 9.88
CA ALA A 368 11.36 22.33 11.20
C ALA A 368 10.12 23.24 11.20
N THR A 369 9.84 23.95 10.11
CA THR A 369 8.79 24.99 10.10
C THR A 369 7.56 24.60 9.28
N GLY A 370 7.72 23.69 8.32
CA GLY A 370 6.74 23.44 7.27
C GLY A 370 6.54 24.61 6.31
N ASP A 371 7.44 25.61 6.28
CA ASP A 371 7.30 26.80 5.43
C ASP A 371 7.54 26.48 3.94
N MET A 372 6.47 26.04 3.29
CA MET A 372 6.46 25.72 1.86
C MET A 372 6.73 26.97 0.99
N VAL A 373 6.45 28.19 1.47
CA VAL A 373 6.68 29.42 0.69
C VAL A 373 8.17 29.72 0.61
N ALA A 374 8.88 29.62 1.73
CA ALA A 374 10.33 29.75 1.76
C ALA A 374 11.00 28.68 0.88
N LEU A 375 10.62 27.40 1.06
CA LEU A 375 11.15 26.30 0.25
C LEU A 375 10.93 26.51 -1.26
N ARG A 376 9.73 26.93 -1.67
CA ARG A 376 9.44 27.22 -3.09
C ARG A 376 10.26 28.36 -3.64
N ARG A 377 10.50 29.41 -2.84
CA ARG A 377 11.32 30.55 -3.29
C ARG A 377 12.73 30.10 -3.61
N THR A 378 13.34 29.28 -2.76
CA THR A 378 14.67 28.70 -3.01
C THR A 378 14.64 27.76 -4.20
N LEU A 379 13.56 27.01 -4.41
CA LEU A 379 13.42 26.07 -5.53
C LEU A 379 13.07 26.72 -6.88
N ALA A 380 12.55 27.95 -6.89
CA ALA A 380 12.05 28.62 -8.09
C ALA A 380 13.12 28.80 -9.17
N ASP A 381 14.39 28.96 -8.76
CA ASP A 381 15.51 29.09 -9.69
C ASP A 381 15.83 27.77 -10.44
N TYR A 382 15.19 26.67 -10.06
CA TYR A 382 15.37 25.32 -10.64
C TYR A 382 14.12 24.79 -11.36
N GLU A 383 13.04 25.57 -11.40
CA GLU A 383 11.85 25.25 -12.20
C GLU A 383 12.11 25.62 -13.67
N GLY A 384 12.75 24.69 -14.41
CA GLY A 384 13.12 24.84 -15.83
C GLY A 384 11.98 24.72 -16.84
#